data_AF-A0A1C6G2A4-F1
#
_entry.id   AF-A0A1C6G2A4-F1
#
_cell.length_a   1.000
_cell.length_b   1.000
_cell.length_c   1.000
_cell.angle_alpha   90.00
_cell.angle_beta   90.00
_cell.angle_gamma   90.00
#
_symmetry.space_group_name_H-M   'P 1'
#
loop_
_entity.id
_entity.type
_entity.pdbx_description
1 polymer ?
#
loop_
_entity_poly.entity_id
_entity_poly.type
_entity_poly.pdbx_seq_one_letter_code
_entity_poly.pdbx_strand_id
1 'polypeptide(L)'
;MKKWDEDSRTYDPKELKIEEDKRFIRAKKEMIQIHVQYFIFVLVEFIAAFSIYRFYPDTYVFGFPFWFVTGVMISILFWLFTVSFLIHGITDCSLSAREKGNYDERN
;
A
#
# COMPACT_ATOMS: atom_id res chain seq x y z
N MET A 1 -48.21 -13.75 5.39
CA MET A 1 -47.10 -12.96 5.97
C MET A 1 -45.86 -13.85 5.97
N LYS A 2 -44.78 -13.43 5.33
CA LYS A 2 -43.53 -14.20 5.25
C LYS A 2 -42.83 -14.11 6.60
N LYS A 3 -42.57 -15.25 7.24
CA LYS A 3 -41.84 -15.36 8.50
C LYS A 3 -40.40 -14.97 8.19
N TRP A 4 -39.91 -13.88 8.78
CA TRP A 4 -38.50 -13.50 8.68
C TRP A 4 -37.75 -14.35 9.70
N ASP A 5 -36.83 -15.20 9.23
CA ASP A 5 -35.98 -15.99 10.12
C ASP A 5 -35.07 -15.07 10.95
N GLU A 6 -35.05 -15.31 12.25
CA GLU A 6 -34.43 -14.49 13.30
C GLU A 6 -32.90 -14.57 13.34
N ASP A 7 -32.24 -15.17 12.35
CA ASP A 7 -30.79 -15.31 12.35
C ASP A 7 -30.15 -14.76 11.08
N SER A 8 -30.26 -13.44 10.92
CA SER A 8 -29.57 -12.63 9.90
C SER A 8 -28.04 -12.60 10.06
N ARG A 9 -27.45 -13.51 10.83
CA ARG A 9 -26.01 -13.56 11.12
C ARG A 9 -25.28 -14.64 10.32
N THR A 10 -26.02 -15.53 9.67
CA THR A 10 -25.44 -16.62 8.88
C THR A 10 -25.78 -16.38 7.40
N TYR A 11 -25.05 -15.46 6.80
CA TYR A 11 -25.15 -15.18 5.38
C TYR A 11 -24.19 -16.13 4.64
N ASP A 12 -24.72 -17.06 3.82
CA ASP A 12 -23.87 -17.82 2.88
C ASP A 12 -23.38 -16.85 1.79
N PRO A 13 -22.06 -16.59 1.67
CA PRO A 13 -21.52 -15.66 0.67
C PRO A 13 -21.92 -16.02 -0.77
N LYS A 14 -22.25 -17.30 -1.04
CA LYS A 14 -22.71 -17.78 -2.35
C LYS A 14 -24.15 -17.38 -2.66
N GLU A 15 -25.01 -17.23 -1.64
CA GLU A 15 -26.41 -16.84 -1.83
C GLU A 15 -26.58 -15.33 -2.04
N LEU A 16 -25.66 -14.52 -1.51
CA LEU A 16 -25.77 -13.07 -1.58
C LEU A 16 -25.39 -12.44 -2.91
N LYS A 17 -24.77 -13.17 -3.85
CA LYS A 17 -24.23 -12.60 -5.12
C LYS A 17 -23.63 -11.21 -4.90
N ILE A 18 -22.79 -11.05 -3.88
CA ILE A 18 -22.09 -9.79 -3.65
C ILE A 18 -21.07 -9.69 -4.77
N GLU A 19 -21.45 -9.01 -5.86
CA GLU A 19 -20.47 -8.60 -6.86
C GLU A 19 -19.45 -7.73 -6.12
N GLU A 20 -18.19 -8.20 -6.07
CA GLU A 20 -17.11 -7.44 -5.44
C GLU A 20 -17.05 -6.05 -6.09
N ASP A 21 -17.34 -5.00 -5.30
CA ASP A 21 -17.22 -3.62 -5.77
C ASP A 21 -15.81 -3.40 -6.32
N LYS A 22 -15.73 -2.87 -7.55
CA LYS A 22 -14.48 -2.57 -8.26
C LYS A 22 -13.51 -1.75 -7.39
N ARG A 23 -14.01 -0.97 -6.44
CA ARG A 23 -13.23 -0.22 -5.45
C ARG A 23 -12.44 -1.13 -4.50
N PHE A 24 -13.04 -2.21 -4.01
CA PHE A 24 -12.34 -3.17 -3.13
C PHE A 24 -11.27 -3.94 -3.91
N ILE A 25 -11.53 -4.30 -5.16
CA ILE A 25 -10.55 -4.96 -6.03
C ILE A 25 -9.35 -4.03 -6.26
N ARG A 26 -9.59 -2.74 -6.52
CA ARG A 26 -8.53 -1.74 -6.71
C ARG A 26 -7.74 -1.51 -5.42
N ALA A 27 -8.42 -1.29 -4.29
CA ALA A 27 -7.79 -1.10 -2.99
C ALA A 27 -6.91 -2.30 -2.60
N LYS A 28 -7.36 -3.53 -2.89
CA LYS A 28 -6.57 -4.75 -2.66
C LYS A 28 -5.29 -4.77 -3.51
N LYS A 29 -5.36 -4.38 -4.78
CA LYS A 29 -4.18 -4.29 -5.66
C LYS A 29 -3.19 -3.23 -5.17
N GLU A 30 -3.69 -2.05 -4.79
CA GLU A 30 -2.88 -0.96 -4.25
C GLU A 30 -2.21 -1.36 -2.92
N MET A 31 -2.94 -2.04 -2.02
CA MET A 31 -2.40 -2.56 -0.77
C MET A 31 -1.27 -3.57 -1.01
N ILE A 32 -1.46 -4.52 -1.94
CA ILE A 32 -0.42 -5.50 -2.30
C ILE A 32 0.81 -4.77 -2.85
N GLN A 33 0.62 -3.80 -3.72
CA GLN A 33 1.72 -3.02 -4.31
C GLN A 33 2.52 -2.28 -3.24
N ILE A 34 1.86 -1.63 -2.29
CA ILE A 34 2.53 -0.94 -1.17
C ILE A 34 3.33 -1.94 -0.32
N HIS A 35 2.77 -3.13 -0.05
CA HIS A 35 3.49 -4.16 0.72
C HIS A 35 4.72 -4.67 -0.03
N VAL A 36 4.59 -4.97 -1.33
CA VAL A 36 5.72 -5.43 -2.15
C VAL A 36 6.82 -4.37 -2.18
N GLN A 37 6.46 -3.11 -2.38
CA GLN A 37 7.39 -1.99 -2.36
C GLN A 37 8.10 -1.87 -1.00
N TYR A 38 7.37 -2.02 0.11
CA TYR A 38 7.95 -2.00 1.46
C TYR A 38 8.94 -3.15 1.68
N PHE A 39 8.62 -4.38 1.25
CA PHE A 39 9.54 -5.51 1.36
C PHE A 39 10.84 -5.29 0.57
N ILE A 40 10.75 -4.73 -0.65
CA ILE A 40 11.93 -4.38 -1.46
C ILE A 40 12.77 -3.33 -0.73
N PHE A 41 12.13 -2.31 -0.14
CA PHE A 41 12.82 -1.28 0.62
C PHE A 41 13.59 -1.84 1.82
N VAL A 42 12.95 -2.67 2.65
CA VAL A 42 13.60 -3.31 3.81
C VAL A 42 14.79 -4.17 3.36
N LEU A 43 14.66 -4.90 2.25
CA LEU A 43 15.74 -5.71 1.71
C LEU A 43 16.93 -4.83 1.27
N VAL A 44 16.66 -3.70 0.60
CA VAL A 44 17.69 -2.74 0.17
C VAL A 44 18.40 -2.12 1.37
N GLU A 45 17.67 -1.71 2.42
CA GLU A 45 18.28 -1.19 3.65
C GLU A 45 19.18 -2.23 4.31
N PHE A 46 18.72 -3.48 4.42
CA PHE A 46 19.52 -4.55 5.01
C PHE A 46 20.82 -4.79 4.24
N ILE A 47 20.75 -4.88 2.90
CA ILE A 47 21.92 -5.08 2.04
C ILE A 47 22.87 -3.89 2.15
N ALA A 48 22.35 -2.66 2.16
CA ALA A 48 23.16 -1.45 2.28
C ALA A 48 23.87 -1.38 3.64
N ALA A 49 23.13 -1.58 4.74
CA ALA A 49 23.68 -1.58 6.08
C ALA A 49 24.76 -2.66 6.26
N PHE A 50 24.49 -3.90 5.81
CA PHE A 50 25.44 -5.00 5.87
C PHE A 50 26.70 -4.70 5.06
N SER A 51 26.53 -4.19 3.83
CA SER A 51 27.65 -3.87 2.94
C SER A 51 28.52 -2.75 3.52
N ILE A 52 27.91 -1.68 4.01
CA ILE A 52 28.63 -0.55 4.60
C ILE A 52 29.36 -0.97 5.87
N TYR A 53 28.70 -1.73 6.75
CA TYR A 53 29.36 -2.27 7.93
C TYR A 53 30.55 -3.18 7.56
N ARG A 54 30.42 -3.98 6.50
CA ARG A 54 31.47 -4.90 6.06
C ARG A 54 32.70 -4.21 5.46
N PHE A 55 32.51 -3.12 4.72
CA PHE A 55 33.57 -2.39 4.02
C PHE A 55 34.11 -1.18 4.82
N TYR A 56 33.29 -0.58 5.67
CA TYR A 56 33.58 0.66 6.40
C TYR A 56 33.10 0.58 7.87
N PRO A 57 33.55 -0.41 8.65
CA PRO A 57 33.03 -0.65 10.01
C PRO A 57 33.26 0.52 10.97
N ASP A 58 34.42 1.17 10.86
CA ASP A 58 34.86 2.23 11.79
C ASP A 58 34.67 3.65 11.22
N THR A 59 33.82 3.80 10.21
CA THR A 59 33.52 5.11 9.63
C THR A 59 32.36 5.75 10.36
N TYR A 60 32.55 6.99 10.80
CA TYR A 60 31.53 7.78 11.49
C TYR A 60 31.31 9.11 10.78
N VAL A 61 30.06 9.55 10.74
CA VAL A 61 29.65 10.84 10.19
C VAL A 61 28.80 11.54 11.25
N PHE A 62 29.25 12.73 11.69
CA PHE A 62 28.63 13.50 12.79
C PHE A 62 28.42 12.69 14.09
N GLY A 63 29.33 11.76 14.40
CA GLY A 63 29.26 10.91 15.60
C GLY A 63 28.39 9.66 15.47
N PHE A 64 27.76 9.44 14.31
CA PHE A 64 26.98 8.24 14.03
C PHE A 64 27.72 7.28 13.11
N PRO A 65 27.56 5.95 13.26
CA PRO A 65 28.11 4.99 12.32
C PRO A 65 27.64 5.27 10.90
N PHE A 66 28.53 5.10 9.92
CA PHE A 66 28.24 5.44 8.53
C PHE A 66 27.05 4.66 7.95
N TRP A 67 26.91 3.37 8.31
CA TRP A 67 25.77 2.54 7.91
C TRP A 67 24.42 3.13 8.37
N PHE A 68 24.39 3.76 9.55
CA PHE A 68 23.19 4.37 10.10
C PHE A 68 22.81 5.62 9.30
N VAL A 69 23.78 6.48 9.03
CA VAL A 69 23.57 7.70 8.23
C VAL A 69 23.10 7.38 6.82
N THR A 70 23.69 6.36 6.19
CA THR A 70 23.24 5.91 4.87
C THR A 70 21.85 5.28 4.91
N GLY A 71 21.51 4.51 5.94
CA GLY A 71 20.15 4.00 6.13
C GLY A 71 19.11 5.13 6.19
N VAL A 72 19.37 6.16 7.00
CA VAL A 72 18.49 7.35 7.09
C VAL A 72 18.35 8.05 5.73
N MET A 73 19.43 8.20 4.97
CA MET A 73 19.38 8.78 3.63
C MET A 73 18.54 7.94 2.65
N ILE A 74 18.68 6.62 2.67
CA ILE A 74 17.88 5.69 1.85
C ILE A 74 16.40 5.78 2.24
N SER A 75 16.10 5.80 3.54
CA SER A 75 14.76 6.01 4.09
C SER A 75 14.11 7.31 3.58
N ILE A 76 14.84 8.43 3.59
CA ILE A 76 14.34 9.73 3.09
C ILE A 76 14.03 9.65 1.58
N LEU A 77 14.95 9.07 0.79
CA LEU A 77 14.74 8.90 -0.66
C LEU A 77 13.52 8.00 -0.95
N PHE A 78 13.36 6.93 -0.19
CA PHE A 78 12.21 6.05 -0.31
C PHE A 78 10.89 6.75 0.04
N TRP A 79 10.88 7.58 1.07
CA TRP A 79 9.72 8.38 1.43
C TRP A 79 9.34 9.36 0.32
N LEU A 80 10.31 10.09 -0.23
CA LEU A 80 10.09 11.00 -1.37
C LEU A 80 9.57 10.26 -2.61
N PHE A 81 10.15 9.10 -2.92
CA PHE A 81 9.69 8.25 -4.01
C PHE A 81 8.23 7.80 -3.78
N THR A 82 7.90 7.38 -2.57
CA THR A 82 6.54 6.93 -2.21
C THR A 82 5.55 8.08 -2.31
N VAL A 83 5.85 9.26 -1.77
CA VAL A 83 4.97 10.43 -1.88
C VAL A 83 4.75 10.82 -3.34
N SER A 84 5.81 10.88 -4.14
CA SER A 84 5.70 11.16 -5.58
C SER A 84 4.83 10.11 -6.29
N PHE A 85 5.06 8.83 -6.01
CA PHE A 85 4.29 7.73 -6.58
C PHE A 85 2.81 7.82 -6.21
N LEU A 86 2.49 8.10 -4.95
CA LEU A 86 1.12 8.25 -4.46
C LEU A 86 0.42 9.48 -5.07
N ILE A 87 1.10 10.61 -5.23
CA ILE A 87 0.52 11.80 -5.87
C ILE A 87 0.10 11.50 -7.32
N HIS A 88 0.91 10.74 -8.06
CA HIS A 88 0.57 10.38 -9.44
C HIS A 88 -0.43 9.22 -9.52
N GLY A 89 -0.43 8.30 -8.56
CA GLY A 89 -1.28 7.10 -8.53
C GLY A 89 -2.68 7.31 -7.94
N ILE A 90 -2.86 8.24 -7.00
CA ILE A 90 -4.13 8.50 -6.27
C ILE A 90 -4.99 9.56 -6.98
N THR A 91 -4.94 9.65 -8.30
CA THR A 91 -5.81 10.56 -9.07
C THR A 91 -7.30 10.17 -9.05
N ASP A 92 -7.66 9.02 -8.46
CA ASP A 92 -9.00 8.42 -8.55
C ASP A 92 -9.69 8.13 -7.21
N CYS A 93 -9.20 8.66 -6.08
CA CYS A 93 -9.94 8.60 -4.80
C CYS A 93 -10.95 9.74 -4.65
N SER A 94 -11.38 10.34 -5.76
CA SER A 94 -12.41 11.38 -5.74
C SER A 94 -13.79 10.76 -5.48
N LEU A 95 -14.54 11.34 -4.54
CA LEU A 95 -15.95 11.00 -4.27
C LEU A 95 -16.85 11.12 -5.52
N SER A 96 -16.40 11.85 -6.55
CA SER A 96 -17.09 12.02 -7.84
C SER A 96 -17.09 10.75 -8.72
N ALA A 97 -16.25 9.75 -8.43
CA ALA A 97 -16.35 8.43 -9.05
C ALA A 97 -17.70 7.73 -8.74
N ARG A 98 -18.45 8.20 -7.73
CA ARG A 98 -19.83 7.76 -7.45
C ARG A 98 -20.85 8.32 -8.44
N GLU A 99 -20.59 9.48 -9.05
CA GLU A 99 -21.49 10.09 -10.02
C GLU A 99 -21.29 9.49 -11.41
N LYS A 100 -20.04 9.31 -11.88
CA LYS A 100 -19.79 8.76 -13.23
C LYS A 100 -20.30 7.33 -13.43
N GLY A 101 -20.21 6.46 -12.42
CA GLY A 101 -20.74 5.09 -12.51
C GLY A 101 -22.27 5.02 -12.64
N ASN A 102 -23.01 6.06 -12.24
CA ASN A 102 -24.47 6.13 -12.35
C ASN A 102 -24.98 6.64 -13.70
N TYR A 103 -24.10 7.20 -14.54
CA TYR A 103 -24.47 7.72 -15.86
C TYR A 103 -24.24 6.68 -16.97
N ASP A 104 -23.27 5.79 -16.83
CA ASP A 104 -23.01 4.74 -17.83
C ASP A 104 -24.00 3.56 -17.77
N GLU A 105 -24.79 3.42 -16.69
CA GLU A 105 -25.84 2.40 -16.58
C GLU A 105 -27.23 2.89 -17.06
N ARG A 106 -27.33 4.12 -17.60
CA ARG A 106 -28.61 4.70 -18.08
C ARG A 106 -28.69 4.95 -19.59
N ASN A 107 -27.75 4.43 -20.38
CA ASN A 107 -27.80 4.40 -21.84
C ASN A 107 -27.55 2.96 -22.35
#